data_AF-A0A4Q3TUH9-F1
#
_entry.id   AF-A0A4Q3TUH9-F1
#
_cell.length_a   1.000
_cell.length_b   1.000
_cell.length_c   1.000
_cell.angle_alpha   90.00
_cell.angle_beta   90.00
_cell.angle_gamma   90.00
#
_symmetry.space_group_name_H-M   'P 1'
#
loop_
_entity.id
_entity.type
_entity.pdbx_description
1 polymer ?
#
loop_
_entity_poly.entity_id
_entity_poly.type
_entity_poly.pdbx_seq_one_letter_code
_entity_poly.pdbx_strand_id
1 'polypeptide(L)'
;MLVPWLLVSMTACADKREQPRDLTGADAAAGLAVIERVGCAACHRIPGVDWPTGAVGGSLAGFADRSMIAGRFPNQPQALAVWVRNAPSMDPTTGMPAMPISPAEARDVAAYLYTLEDD
;
A
#
# COMPACT_ATOMS: atom_id res chain seq x y z
N MET A 1 -23.05 -29.38 -44.88
CA MET A 1 -22.54 -28.06 -44.44
C MET A 1 -23.02 -27.84 -43.00
N LEU A 2 -22.21 -28.16 -42.00
CA LEU A 2 -22.50 -27.91 -40.58
C LEU A 2 -21.24 -27.31 -39.96
N VAL A 3 -21.37 -26.06 -39.52
CA VAL A 3 -20.31 -25.20 -39.00
C VAL A 3 -19.92 -25.69 -37.60
N PRO A 4 -18.64 -26.00 -37.31
CA PRO A 4 -18.23 -26.38 -35.98
C PRO A 4 -18.27 -25.15 -35.06
N TRP A 5 -18.88 -25.32 -33.91
CA TRP A 5 -18.99 -24.31 -32.86
C TRP A 5 -17.59 -23.98 -32.34
N LEU A 6 -17.09 -22.78 -32.67
CA LEU A 6 -15.95 -22.19 -32.00
C LEU A 6 -16.38 -21.86 -30.56
N LEU A 7 -15.89 -22.66 -29.61
CA LEU A 7 -15.88 -22.30 -28.20
C LEU A 7 -14.90 -21.13 -28.02
N VAL A 8 -15.43 -19.91 -27.97
CA VAL A 8 -14.69 -18.73 -27.54
C VAL A 8 -14.52 -18.84 -26.03
N SER A 9 -13.36 -19.33 -25.59
CA SER A 9 -12.96 -19.22 -24.19
C SER A 9 -12.66 -17.76 -23.86
N MET A 10 -13.55 -17.11 -23.12
CA MET A 10 -13.23 -15.84 -22.49
C MET A 10 -12.26 -16.10 -21.35
N THR A 11 -10.98 -15.82 -21.59
CA THR A 11 -10.00 -15.70 -20.51
C THR A 11 -10.39 -14.49 -19.66
N ALA A 12 -10.98 -14.74 -18.49
CA ALA A 12 -11.26 -13.71 -17.51
C ALA A 12 -9.96 -13.03 -17.10
N CYS A 13 -9.89 -11.70 -17.22
CA CYS A 13 -8.85 -10.93 -16.55
C CYS A 13 -9.01 -11.17 -15.05
N ALA A 14 -8.10 -11.92 -14.44
CA ALA A 14 -8.10 -12.09 -13.00
C ALA A 14 -7.99 -10.70 -12.36
N ASP A 15 -9.03 -10.24 -11.65
CA ASP A 15 -9.00 -8.98 -10.96
C ASP A 15 -7.97 -9.09 -9.83
N LYS A 16 -6.83 -8.41 -9.99
CA LYS A 16 -5.76 -8.42 -8.97
C LYS A 16 -6.18 -7.72 -7.67
N ARG A 17 -7.33 -7.03 -7.67
CA ARG A 17 -7.91 -6.41 -6.47
C ARG A 17 -8.38 -7.43 -5.43
N GLU A 18 -8.73 -8.63 -5.86
CA GLU A 18 -9.25 -9.68 -4.97
C GLU A 18 -8.16 -10.55 -4.31
N GLN A 19 -6.87 -10.27 -4.53
CA GLN A 19 -5.82 -11.09 -3.92
C GLN A 19 -5.79 -10.85 -2.40
N PRO A 20 -5.84 -11.93 -1.59
CA PRO A 20 -5.71 -11.80 -0.14
C PRO A 20 -4.45 -11.01 0.21
N ARG A 21 -4.62 -9.99 1.03
CA ARG A 21 -3.50 -9.17 1.51
C ARG A 21 -2.69 -9.99 2.53
N ASP A 22 -1.81 -10.87 2.05
CA ASP A 22 -0.98 -11.69 2.93
C ASP A 22 0.09 -10.87 3.63
N LEU A 23 -0.25 -10.42 4.84
CA LEU A 23 0.63 -9.83 5.83
C LEU A 23 0.67 -10.70 7.09
N THR A 24 0.68 -12.02 6.94
CA THR A 24 0.69 -12.95 8.08
C THR A 24 1.81 -12.58 9.07
N GLY A 25 1.42 -12.35 10.32
CA GLY A 25 2.32 -11.97 11.41
C GLY A 25 2.66 -10.47 11.51
N ALA A 26 2.07 -9.61 10.69
CA ALA A 26 2.16 -8.16 10.86
C ALA A 26 1.10 -7.64 11.85
N ASP A 27 1.43 -6.58 12.58
CA ASP A 27 0.57 -5.94 13.57
C ASP A 27 0.31 -4.47 13.21
N ALA A 28 -0.96 -4.14 12.92
CA ALA A 28 -1.36 -2.78 12.57
C ALA A 28 -1.14 -1.77 13.70
N ALA A 29 -1.31 -2.16 14.96
CA ALA A 29 -1.06 -1.28 16.10
C ALA A 29 0.44 -0.98 16.25
N ALA A 30 1.29 -1.99 16.05
CA ALA A 30 2.74 -1.79 15.98
C ALA A 30 3.12 -0.89 14.78
N GLY A 31 2.41 -1.03 13.66
CA GLY A 31 2.56 -0.20 12.47
C GLY A 31 2.28 1.28 12.74
N LEU A 32 1.19 1.58 13.47
CA LEU A 32 0.88 2.95 13.90
C LEU A 32 1.99 3.53 14.79
N ALA A 33 2.49 2.76 15.76
CA ALA A 33 3.60 3.20 16.61
C ALA A 33 4.88 3.48 15.81
N VAL A 34 5.15 2.69 14.76
CA VAL A 34 6.26 2.96 13.83
C VAL A 34 6.02 4.27 13.08
N ILE A 35 4.83 4.46 12.50
CA ILE A 35 4.42 5.66 11.75
C ILE A 35 4.69 6.93 12.55
N GLU A 36 4.29 6.94 13.83
CA GLU A 36 4.47 8.06 14.74
C GLU A 36 5.96 8.29 15.04
N ARG A 37 6.68 7.23 15.40
CA ARG A 37 8.10 7.30 15.79
C ARG A 37 9.00 7.81 14.66
N VAL A 38 8.76 7.37 13.41
CA VAL A 38 9.61 7.74 12.27
C VAL A 38 9.10 8.94 11.48
N GLY A 39 8.02 9.57 11.94
CA GLY A 39 7.57 10.86 11.44
C GLY A 39 6.92 10.81 10.06
N CYS A 40 6.21 9.73 9.70
CA CYS A 40 5.49 9.65 8.42
C CYS A 40 4.48 10.80 8.25
N ALA A 41 3.93 11.28 9.36
CA ALA A 41 2.96 12.36 9.40
C ALA A 41 3.58 13.75 9.10
N ALA A 42 4.91 13.88 9.05
CA ALA A 42 5.55 15.13 8.60
C ALA A 42 5.24 15.44 7.13
N CYS A 43 4.96 14.41 6.32
CA CYS A 43 4.64 14.54 4.90
C CYS A 43 3.18 14.20 4.58
N HIS A 44 2.57 13.30 5.35
CA HIS A 44 1.22 12.78 5.08
C HIS A 44 0.21 13.21 6.14
N ARG A 45 -1.06 13.32 5.73
CA ARG A 45 -2.19 13.31 6.67
C ARG A 45 -2.63 11.86 6.86
N ILE A 46 -2.56 11.37 8.09
CA ILE A 46 -2.79 9.96 8.42
C ILE A 46 -3.92 9.91 9.45
N PRO A 47 -5.05 9.20 9.18
CA PRO A 47 -6.04 8.91 10.22
C PRO A 47 -5.34 8.29 11.43
N GLY A 48 -5.73 8.66 12.64
CA GLY A 48 -5.10 8.18 13.88
C GLY A 48 -3.80 8.89 14.29
N VAL A 49 -3.30 9.87 13.52
CA VAL A 49 -2.14 10.70 13.90
C VAL A 49 -2.48 12.18 13.79
N ASP A 50 -2.60 12.86 14.94
CA ASP A 50 -3.10 14.23 15.00
C ASP A 50 -2.06 15.31 14.70
N TRP A 51 -0.77 15.04 14.94
CA TRP A 51 0.32 16.00 14.68
C TRP A 51 1.67 15.30 14.51
N PRO A 52 2.55 15.76 13.61
CA PRO A 52 2.33 16.80 12.59
C PRO A 52 1.36 16.35 11.48
N THR A 53 0.81 17.30 10.73
CA THR A 53 -0.13 17.02 9.62
C THR A 53 0.41 17.52 8.28
N GLY A 54 1.36 16.79 7.72
CA GLY A 54 1.92 17.08 6.41
C GLY A 54 0.92 16.91 5.27
N ALA A 55 1.13 17.63 4.17
CA ALA A 55 0.30 17.54 2.97
C ALA A 55 1.08 17.24 1.69
N VAL A 56 2.42 17.27 1.74
CA VAL A 56 3.28 17.05 0.57
C VAL A 56 3.06 15.66 -0.04
N GLY A 57 2.92 14.63 0.80
CA GLY A 57 2.62 13.26 0.37
C GLY A 57 1.13 12.97 0.19
N GLY A 58 0.25 13.95 0.41
CA GLY A 58 -1.19 13.77 0.41
C GLY A 58 -1.73 12.99 1.61
N SER A 59 -3.04 12.79 1.64
CA SER A 59 -3.69 12.00 2.69
C SER A 59 -3.55 10.50 2.44
N LEU A 60 -3.49 9.72 3.52
CA LEU A 60 -3.54 8.26 3.51
C LEU A 60 -4.90 7.70 3.95
N ALA A 61 -5.92 8.54 4.16
CA ALA A 61 -7.29 8.05 4.32
C ALA A 61 -7.73 7.25 3.08
N GLY A 62 -8.51 6.19 3.27
CA GLY A 62 -8.96 5.31 2.18
C GLY A 62 -7.84 4.55 1.48
N PHE A 63 -6.66 4.42 2.10
CA PHE A 63 -5.54 3.76 1.43
C PHE A 63 -5.84 2.30 1.08
N ALA A 64 -6.61 1.60 1.90
CA ALA A 64 -6.97 0.21 1.68
C ALA A 64 -7.64 -0.01 0.32
N ASP A 65 -8.48 0.94 -0.10
CA ASP A 65 -9.28 0.86 -1.34
C ASP A 65 -8.52 1.30 -2.60
N ARG A 66 -7.30 1.83 -2.44
CA ARG A 66 -6.47 2.25 -3.57
C ARG A 66 -5.97 1.03 -4.34
N SER A 67 -6.16 1.04 -5.65
CA SER A 67 -5.57 0.04 -6.54
C SER A 67 -4.07 0.23 -6.78
N MET A 68 -3.53 1.43 -6.51
CA MET A 68 -2.16 1.82 -6.83
C MET A 68 -1.45 2.48 -5.65
N ILE A 69 -0.18 2.11 -5.44
CA ILE A 69 0.78 2.77 -4.55
C ILE A 69 1.40 3.94 -5.32
N ALA A 70 1.28 5.14 -4.77
CA ALA A 70 1.79 6.39 -5.35
C ALA A 70 1.38 6.61 -6.82
N GLY A 71 0.25 6.03 -7.26
CA GLY A 71 -0.21 6.07 -8.65
C GLY A 71 0.68 5.32 -9.65
N ARG A 72 1.67 4.53 -9.18
CA ARG A 72 2.72 3.96 -10.04
C ARG A 72 2.81 2.44 -9.98
N PHE A 73 2.59 1.84 -8.81
CA PHE A 73 2.71 0.39 -8.62
C PHE A 73 1.39 -0.21 -8.18
N PRO A 74 1.02 -1.44 -8.59
CA PRO A 74 -0.14 -2.13 -8.05
C PRO A 74 -0.07 -2.22 -6.51
N ASN A 75 -1.18 -1.96 -5.84
CA ASN A 75 -1.28 -2.06 -4.38
C ASN A 75 -1.29 -3.53 -3.94
N GLN A 76 -0.10 -4.08 -3.77
CA GLN A 76 0.15 -5.43 -3.31
C GLN A 76 0.96 -5.39 -2.01
N PRO A 77 0.68 -6.26 -1.02
CA PRO A 77 1.24 -6.11 0.32
C PRO A 77 2.76 -6.08 0.37
N GLN A 78 3.42 -6.94 -0.40
CA GLN A 78 4.88 -7.00 -0.43
C GLN A 78 5.47 -5.77 -1.13
N ALA A 79 4.82 -5.27 -2.19
CA ALA A 79 5.23 -4.05 -2.87
C ALA A 79 5.05 -2.83 -1.96
N LEU A 80 3.97 -2.77 -1.18
CA LEU A 80 3.73 -1.72 -0.21
C LEU A 80 4.79 -1.70 0.89
N ALA A 81 5.13 -2.85 1.47
CA ALA A 81 6.19 -2.93 2.47
C ALA A 81 7.56 -2.47 1.91
N VAL A 82 7.88 -2.82 0.66
CA VAL A 82 9.12 -2.33 0.02
C VAL A 82 9.05 -0.82 -0.21
N TRP A 83 7.93 -0.29 -0.70
CA TRP A 83 7.73 1.14 -0.92
C TRP A 83 7.86 1.95 0.38
N VAL A 84 7.16 1.53 1.43
CA VAL A 84 7.18 2.17 2.74
C VAL A 84 8.59 2.19 3.33
N ARG A 85 9.37 1.13 3.14
CA ARG A 85 10.76 1.07 3.62
C ARG A 85 11.72 1.87 2.75
N ASN A 86 11.63 1.75 1.44
CA ASN A 86 12.61 2.30 0.51
C ASN A 86 11.98 2.62 -0.86
N ALA A 87 11.13 3.64 -0.89
CA ALA A 87 10.52 4.14 -2.12
C ALA A 87 11.56 4.47 -3.22
N PRO A 88 12.73 5.08 -2.94
CA PRO A 88 13.75 5.36 -3.95
C PRO A 88 14.29 4.12 -4.67
N SER A 89 14.25 2.94 -4.05
CA SER A 89 14.64 1.68 -4.71
C SER A 89 13.64 1.21 -5.78
N MET A 90 12.39 1.70 -5.72
CA MET A 90 11.34 1.40 -6.70
C MET A 90 11.14 2.55 -7.69
N ASP A 91 11.20 3.79 -7.21
CA ASP A 91 11.12 5.00 -8.02
C ASP A 91 12.19 6.01 -7.57
N PRO A 92 13.33 6.13 -8.27
CA PRO A 92 14.39 7.08 -7.93
C PRO A 92 13.98 8.55 -8.01
N THR A 93 12.81 8.86 -8.59
CA THR A 93 12.31 10.23 -8.74
C THR A 93 11.31 10.63 -7.64
N THR A 94 10.94 9.70 -6.74
CA THR A 94 10.02 9.97 -5.64
C THR A 94 10.60 10.95 -4.62
N GLY A 95 9.74 11.79 -4.05
CA GLY A 95 10.09 12.64 -2.91
C GLY A 95 10.09 11.91 -1.57
N MET A 96 9.57 10.69 -1.51
CA MET A 96 9.55 9.88 -0.29
C MET A 96 10.96 9.29 -0.02
N PRO A 97 11.60 9.59 1.11
CA PRO A 97 12.94 9.08 1.40
C PRO A 97 12.91 7.58 1.73
N ALA A 98 14.10 6.97 1.79
CA ALA A 98 14.24 5.67 2.43
C ALA A 98 14.05 5.83 3.95
N MET A 99 13.17 5.03 4.53
CA MET A 99 12.79 5.13 5.94
C MET A 99 13.71 4.26 6.81
N PRO A 100 14.09 4.73 8.01
CA PRO A 100 14.99 4.00 8.91
C PRO A 100 14.23 2.90 9.69
N ILE A 101 13.60 1.98 8.96
CA ILE A 101 12.78 0.89 9.53
C ILE A 101 13.22 -0.46 8.97
N SER A 102 13.05 -1.49 9.78
CA SER A 102 13.30 -2.88 9.42
C SER A 102 12.25 -3.42 8.43
N PRO A 103 12.53 -4.56 7.75
CA PRO A 103 11.53 -5.21 6.92
C PRO A 103 10.26 -5.63 7.68
N ALA A 104 10.37 -5.96 8.97
CA ALA A 104 9.23 -6.34 9.80
C ALA A 104 8.34 -5.13 10.09
N GLU A 105 8.94 -4.03 10.58
CA GLU A 105 8.22 -2.77 10.83
C GLU A 105 7.55 -2.24 9.55
N ALA A 106 8.18 -2.39 8.39
CA ALA A 106 7.55 -2.00 7.12
C ALA A 106 6.29 -2.82 6.78
N ARG A 107 6.24 -4.09 7.18
CA ARG A 107 5.03 -4.92 7.05
C ARG A 107 3.95 -4.51 8.05
N ASP A 108 4.33 -4.14 9.27
CA ASP A 108 3.42 -3.61 10.28
C ASP A 108 2.78 -2.29 9.82
N VAL A 109 3.59 -1.38 9.26
CA VAL A 109 3.10 -0.14 8.65
C VAL A 109 2.17 -0.44 7.46
N ALA A 110 2.53 -1.38 6.59
CA ALA A 110 1.64 -1.79 5.51
C ALA A 110 0.31 -2.36 6.04
N ALA A 111 0.33 -3.12 7.14
CA ALA A 111 -0.86 -3.65 7.78
C ALA A 111 -1.76 -2.51 8.29
N TYR A 112 -1.17 -1.50 8.94
CA TYR A 112 -1.91 -0.30 9.35
C TYR A 112 -2.55 0.43 8.16
N LEU A 113 -1.82 0.64 7.07
CA LEU A 113 -2.36 1.32 5.89
C LEU A 113 -3.53 0.56 5.26
N TYR A 114 -3.58 -0.76 5.38
CA TYR A 114 -4.71 -1.57 4.92
C TYR A 114 -5.90 -1.58 5.88
N THR A 115 -5.82 -0.97 7.07
CA THR A 115 -7.00 -0.72 7.92
C THR A 115 -7.67 0.62 7.61
N LEU A 116 -7.12 1.41 6.69
CA LEU A 116 -7.64 2.74 6.33
C LEU A 116 -8.58 2.61 5.13
N GLU A 117 -9.83 2.20 5.38
CA GLU A 117 -10.90 2.10 4.38
C GLU A 117 -11.56 3.48 4.13
N ASP A 118 -12.20 3.65 2.97
CA ASP A 118 -13.13 4.75 2.71
C ASP A 118 -14.45 4.48 3.47
N ASP A 119 -15.08 5.54 4.02
CA ASP A 119 -16.40 5.47 4.66
C ASP A 119 -17.56 5.28 3.65
#